data_AF-A0A944EM23-F1
#
_entry.id   AF-A0A944EM23-F1
#
_cell.length_a   1.000
_cell.length_b   1.000
_cell.length_c   1.000
_cell.angle_alpha   90.00
_cell.angle_beta   90.00
_cell.angle_gamma   90.00
#
_symmetry.space_group_name_H-M   'P 1'
#
loop_
_entity.id
_entity.type
_entity.pdbx_description
1 polymer ?
#
loop_
_entity_poly.entity_id
_entity_poly.type
_entity_poly.pdbx_seq_one_letter_code
_entity_poly.pdbx_strand_id
1 'polypeptide(L)'
;MGTLSNGRGTVAFENANAPGLDWRKAGRTDLDPIVKDCVILADAGTAEGHPHDRIPDGTRMVAISDDKDTDSPVLYMSRVEISKFFDGVMAGEFDHLRASEEELQAALELAAAI
;
A
#
# COMPACT_ATOMS: atom_id res chain seq x y z
N MET A 1 3.35 2.17 -18.40
CA MET A 1 3.98 3.25 -17.61
C MET A 1 2.93 3.78 -16.67
N GLY A 2 2.91 3.23 -15.46
CA GLY A 2 2.08 3.67 -14.35
C GLY A 2 2.60 4.98 -13.76
N THR A 3 1.92 5.42 -12.71
CA THR A 3 2.37 6.56 -11.90
C THR A 3 2.33 6.18 -10.44
N LEU A 4 3.07 6.93 -9.62
CA LEU A 4 3.00 6.86 -8.16
C LEU A 4 2.57 8.22 -7.63
N SER A 5 1.41 8.26 -6.98
CA SER A 5 0.88 9.47 -6.36
C SER A 5 0.83 9.37 -4.84
N ASN A 6 1.24 10.44 -4.15
CA ASN A 6 1.18 10.58 -2.68
C ASN A 6 0.20 11.68 -2.23
N GLY A 7 -0.69 12.14 -3.13
CA GLY A 7 -1.63 13.21 -2.86
C GLY A 7 -1.04 14.63 -2.89
N ARG A 8 0.29 14.80 -2.96
CA ARG A 8 0.98 16.10 -3.17
C ARG A 8 1.56 16.23 -4.57
N GLY A 9 2.05 15.12 -5.12
CA GLY A 9 2.60 15.04 -6.46
C GLY A 9 2.42 13.66 -7.07
N THR A 10 2.76 13.57 -8.35
CA THR A 10 2.73 12.33 -9.11
C THR A 10 4.03 12.19 -9.89
N VAL A 11 4.67 11.04 -9.79
CA VAL A 11 5.90 10.72 -10.52
C VAL A 11 5.68 9.47 -11.38
N ALA A 12 6.45 9.34 -12.46
CA ALA A 12 6.45 8.10 -13.23
C ALA A 12 6.98 6.96 -12.37
N PHE A 13 6.27 5.83 -12.38
CA PHE A 13 6.63 4.65 -11.60
C PHE A 13 6.07 3.40 -12.30
N GLU A 14 6.84 2.33 -12.28
CA GLU A 14 6.43 1.04 -12.83
C GLU A 14 6.88 -0.05 -11.87
N ASN A 15 5.97 -0.94 -11.47
CA ASN A 15 6.32 -2.14 -10.73
C ASN A 15 6.63 -3.26 -11.74
N ALA A 16 7.84 -3.83 -11.67
CA ALA A 16 8.27 -4.87 -12.61
C ALA A 16 7.44 -6.16 -12.52
N ASN A 17 6.87 -6.46 -11.35
CA ASN A 17 6.08 -7.66 -11.10
C ASN A 17 4.59 -7.49 -11.45
N ALA A 18 4.13 -6.25 -11.68
CA ALA A 18 2.78 -5.95 -12.13
C ALA A 18 2.78 -4.66 -12.99
N PRO A 19 3.29 -4.75 -14.23
CA PRO A 19 3.42 -3.61 -15.11
C PRO A 19 2.04 -3.08 -15.55
N GLY A 20 1.97 -1.78 -15.81
CA GLY A 20 0.79 -1.08 -16.33
C GLY A 20 -0.25 -0.63 -15.30
N LEU A 21 -0.08 -0.97 -14.02
CA LEU A 21 -1.00 -0.54 -12.96
C LEU A 21 -0.77 0.91 -12.52
N ASP A 22 -1.86 1.61 -12.17
CA ASP A 22 -1.80 2.97 -11.60
C ASP A 22 -1.63 2.90 -10.07
N TRP A 23 -0.38 3.03 -9.62
CA TRP A 23 0.00 2.86 -8.22
C TRP A 23 -0.21 4.13 -7.39
N ARG A 24 -0.62 3.95 -6.14
CA ARG A 24 -0.88 5.03 -5.19
C ARG A 24 -0.28 4.71 -3.85
N LYS A 25 0.35 5.69 -3.22
CA LYS A 25 0.89 5.54 -1.88
C LYS A 25 -0.23 5.45 -0.84
N ALA A 26 -0.18 4.46 0.03
CA ALA A 26 -1.01 4.40 1.23
C ALA A 26 -0.31 5.14 2.38
N GLY A 27 -0.49 6.46 2.43
CA GLY A 27 0.05 7.26 3.53
C GLY A 27 0.00 8.76 3.26
N ARG A 28 -0.02 9.56 4.34
CA ARG A 28 0.37 10.97 4.30
C ARG A 28 1.81 11.04 4.80
N THR A 29 2.74 11.40 3.92
CA THR A 29 4.17 11.47 4.24
C THR A 29 4.51 12.85 4.82
N ASP A 30 4.48 12.97 6.15
CA ASP A 30 5.07 14.09 6.88
C ASP A 30 6.49 13.77 7.42
N LEU A 31 6.91 12.50 7.37
CA LEU A 31 8.22 12.01 7.84
C LEU A 31 9.27 11.73 6.74
N ASP A 32 9.08 12.24 5.52
CA ASP A 32 10.11 12.21 4.46
C ASP A 32 11.29 13.12 4.90
N PRO A 33 12.58 12.71 4.81
CA PRO A 33 13.16 11.55 4.12
C PRO A 33 13.31 10.25 4.93
N ILE A 34 12.87 10.21 6.18
CA ILE A 34 13.21 9.12 7.12
C ILE A 34 12.33 7.91 6.95
N VAL A 35 11.02 8.13 6.94
CA VAL A 35 10.04 7.08 6.68
C VAL A 35 9.35 7.43 5.38
N LYS A 36 10.02 7.10 4.27
CA LYS A 36 9.33 7.02 2.98
C LYS A 36 8.20 5.99 3.12
N ASP A 37 7.01 6.29 2.61
CA ASP A 37 5.90 5.31 2.66
C ASP A 37 6.38 4.00 2.05
N CYS A 38 6.04 2.86 2.66
CA CYS A 38 6.43 1.54 2.12
C CYS A 38 5.31 0.94 1.26
N VAL A 39 4.04 1.19 1.60
CA VAL A 39 2.94 0.45 0.98
C VAL A 39 2.32 1.26 -0.16
N ILE A 40 2.25 0.62 -1.33
CA ILE A 40 1.55 1.14 -2.50
C ILE A 40 0.41 0.21 -2.89
N LEU A 41 -0.69 0.79 -3.37
CA LEU A 41 -1.86 0.06 -3.84
C LEU A 41 -2.25 0.49 -5.25
N ALA A 42 -2.80 -0.43 -6.03
CA ALA A 42 -3.38 -0.14 -7.33
C ALA A 42 -4.69 -0.90 -7.54
N ASP A 43 -5.59 -0.35 -8.36
CA ASP A 43 -6.68 -1.14 -8.92
C ASP A 43 -6.10 -2.16 -9.90
N ALA A 44 -6.35 -3.45 -9.65
CA ALA A 44 -5.81 -4.55 -10.44
C ALA A 44 -6.80 -5.09 -11.48
N GLY A 45 -7.94 -4.40 -11.68
CA GLY A 45 -9.01 -4.85 -12.56
C GLY A 45 -9.79 -6.01 -11.97
N THR A 46 -10.26 -6.91 -12.84
CA THR A 46 -11.02 -8.09 -12.44
C THR A 46 -10.17 -9.35 -12.56
N ALA A 47 -10.33 -10.27 -11.61
CA ALA A 47 -9.70 -11.57 -11.65
C ALA A 47 -10.12 -12.38 -12.89
N GLU A 48 -9.16 -13.11 -13.46
CA GLU A 48 -9.34 -14.10 -14.52
C GLU A 48 -8.44 -15.30 -14.21
N GLY A 49 -9.03 -16.49 -14.05
CA GLY A 49 -8.30 -17.71 -13.73
C GLY A 49 -7.57 -17.67 -12.37
N HIS A 50 -8.16 -17.02 -11.36
CA HIS A 50 -7.53 -16.86 -10.06
C HIS A 50 -7.18 -18.23 -9.42
N PRO A 51 -5.98 -18.41 -8.82
CA PRO A 51 -5.55 -19.72 -8.31
C PRO A 51 -6.39 -20.24 -7.14
N HIS A 52 -7.04 -19.34 -6.40
CA HIS A 52 -7.99 -19.70 -5.35
C HIS A 52 -9.42 -19.80 -5.90
N ASP A 53 -10.01 -20.98 -5.79
CA ASP A 53 -11.36 -21.36 -6.25
C ASP A 53 -12.52 -20.49 -5.71
N ARG A 54 -12.34 -19.81 -4.57
CA ARG A 54 -13.34 -18.92 -3.96
C ARG A 54 -13.30 -17.49 -4.48
N ILE A 55 -12.36 -17.17 -5.38
CA ILE A 55 -12.29 -15.88 -6.06
C ILE A 55 -12.75 -16.13 -7.51
N PRO A 56 -14.05 -15.97 -7.81
CA PRO A 56 -14.55 -16.21 -9.15
C PRO A 56 -14.04 -15.13 -10.12
N ASP A 57 -13.99 -15.49 -11.40
CA ASP A 57 -13.71 -14.54 -12.47
C ASP A 57 -14.67 -13.34 -12.43
N GLY A 58 -14.17 -12.16 -12.78
CA GLY A 58 -14.91 -10.91 -12.65
C GLY A 58 -14.85 -10.28 -11.26
N THR A 59 -14.27 -10.95 -10.26
CA THR A 59 -14.05 -10.35 -8.93
C THR A 59 -13.09 -9.16 -9.05
N ARG A 60 -13.49 -8.00 -8.53
CA ARG A 60 -12.63 -6.80 -8.55
C ARG A 60 -11.50 -6.94 -7.53
N MET A 61 -10.28 -6.70 -8.00
CA MET A 61 -9.04 -6.91 -7.26
C MET A 61 -8.32 -5.59 -6.96
N VAL A 62 -7.46 -5.63 -5.96
CA VAL A 62 -6.54 -4.58 -5.54
C VAL A 62 -5.16 -5.21 -5.43
N ALA A 63 -4.17 -4.59 -6.05
CA ALA A 63 -2.77 -4.96 -5.90
C ALA A 63 -2.15 -4.18 -4.74
N ILE A 64 -1.28 -4.82 -3.96
CA ILE A 64 -0.52 -4.24 -2.87
C ILE A 64 0.94 -4.64 -3.06
N SER A 65 1.86 -3.69 -2.90
CA SER A 65 3.30 -3.93 -2.98
C SER A 65 4.03 -3.06 -1.96
N ASP A 66 5.24 -3.50 -1.59
CA ASP A 66 6.23 -2.62 -0.96
C ASP A 66 6.97 -1.84 -2.07
N ASP A 67 7.06 -0.51 -1.99
CA ASP A 67 7.82 0.31 -2.94
C ASP A 67 9.33 0.34 -2.64
N LYS A 68 9.75 -0.17 -1.48
CA LYS A 68 11.16 -0.27 -1.05
C LYS A 68 11.78 -1.63 -1.37
N ASP A 69 10.97 -2.67 -1.49
CA ASP A 69 11.42 -4.00 -1.87
C ASP A 69 10.85 -4.38 -3.25
N THR A 70 11.57 -3.97 -4.30
CA THR A 70 11.16 -4.18 -5.69
C THR A 70 11.17 -5.66 -6.10
N ASP A 71 11.83 -6.52 -5.33
CA ASP A 71 11.89 -7.97 -5.58
C ASP A 71 10.73 -8.70 -4.89
N SER A 72 9.99 -8.04 -4.00
CA SER A 72 8.86 -8.62 -3.30
C SER A 72 7.67 -8.95 -4.24
N PRO A 73 6.94 -10.05 -4.00
CA PRO A 73 5.75 -10.38 -4.76
C PRO A 73 4.63 -9.34 -4.56
N VAL A 74 3.91 -9.04 -5.64
CA VAL A 74 2.68 -8.24 -5.56
C VAL A 74 1.56 -9.10 -4.98
N LEU A 75 0.92 -8.60 -3.92
CA LEU A 75 -0.23 -9.26 -3.30
C LEU A 75 -1.52 -8.78 -3.95
N TYR A 76 -2.36 -9.71 -4.39
CA TYR A 76 -3.68 -9.40 -4.93
C TYR A 76 -4.76 -9.75 -3.92
N MET A 77 -5.57 -8.77 -3.56
CA MET A 77 -6.71 -8.91 -2.66
C MET A 77 -7.99 -8.55 -3.39
N SER A 78 -9.07 -9.28 -3.17
CA SER A 78 -10.39 -8.85 -3.60
C SER A 78 -10.80 -7.58 -2.86
N ARG A 79 -11.70 -6.80 -3.46
CA ARG A 79 -12.29 -5.63 -2.79
C ARG A 79 -13.04 -5.99 -1.50
N VAL A 80 -13.53 -7.22 -1.36
CA VAL A 80 -14.18 -7.69 -0.13
C VAL A 80 -13.15 -7.86 0.98
N GLU A 81 -12.03 -8.50 0.69
CA GLU A 81 -10.95 -8.73 1.67
C GLU A 81 -10.36 -7.41 2.16
N ILE A 82 -10.06 -6.46 1.25
CA ILE A 82 -9.53 -5.16 1.66
C ILE A 82 -10.55 -4.35 2.47
N SER A 83 -11.84 -4.44 2.16
CA SER A 83 -12.89 -3.81 2.98
C SER A 83 -12.93 -4.39 4.38
N LYS A 84 -12.83 -5.72 4.54
CA LYS A 84 -12.80 -6.37 5.86
C LYS A 84 -11.54 -6.02 6.64
N PHE A 85 -10.40 -5.92 5.96
CA PHE A 85 -9.17 -5.43 6.57
C PHE A 85 -9.33 -4.00 7.11
N PHE A 86 -9.89 -3.08 6.31
CA PHE A 86 -10.15 -1.71 6.77
C PHE A 86 -11.20 -1.63 7.88
N ASP A 87 -12.24 -2.48 7.86
CA ASP A 87 -13.20 -2.58 8.96
C ASP A 87 -12.48 -2.89 10.29
N GLY A 88 -11.57 -3.87 10.30
CA GLY A 88 -10.78 -4.23 11.48
C GLY A 88 -9.83 -3.12 11.95
N VAL A 89 -9.17 -2.43 11.00
CA VAL A 89 -8.34 -1.24 11.30
C VAL A 89 -9.18 -0.15 11.96
N MET A 90 -10.36 0.17 11.41
CA MET A 90 -11.26 1.18 11.96
C MET A 90 -11.85 0.78 13.32
N ALA A 91 -11.99 -0.52 13.58
CA ALA A 91 -12.43 -1.05 14.86
C ALA A 91 -11.32 -1.08 15.93
N GLY A 92 -10.08 -0.67 15.58
CA GLY A 92 -8.95 -0.63 16.51
C GLY A 92 -8.33 -2.00 16.78
N GLU A 93 -8.61 -3.03 15.97
CA GLU A 93 -8.08 -4.39 16.17
C GLU A 93 -6.54 -4.43 16.17
N PHE A 94 -5.92 -3.48 15.47
CA PHE A 94 -4.47 -3.37 15.31
C PHE A 94 -3.86 -2.18 16.06
N ASP A 95 -4.58 -1.55 17.01
CA ASP A 95 -4.08 -0.36 17.71
C ASP A 95 -2.78 -0.64 18.49
N HIS A 96 -2.62 -1.86 19.00
CA HIS A 96 -1.41 -2.31 19.68
C HIS A 96 -0.17 -2.42 18.76
N LEU A 97 -0.36 -2.41 17.43
CA LEU A 97 0.73 -2.41 16.43
C LEU A 97 1.15 -1.00 16.03
N ARG A 98 0.43 0.03 16.49
CA ARG A 98 0.77 1.42 16.19
C ARG A 98 1.99 1.83 17.01
N ALA A 99 2.84 2.65 16.39
CA ALA A 99 3.96 3.27 17.10
C ALA A 99 3.46 4.06 18.31
N SER A 100 4.21 3.99 19.42
CA SER A 100 3.95 4.83 20.59
C SER A 100 4.21 6.30 20.27
N GLU A 101 3.73 7.20 21.14
CA GLU A 101 3.99 8.63 20.98
C GLU A 101 5.50 8.93 21.02
N GLU A 102 6.24 8.23 21.88
CA GLU A 102 7.70 8.37 21.97
C GLU A 102 8.40 7.92 20.69
N GLU A 103 7.95 6.82 20.07
CA GLU A 103 8.49 6.34 18.79
C GLU A 103 8.20 7.32 17.65
N LEU A 104 7.00 7.90 17.62
CA LEU A 104 6.61 8.92 16.63
C LEU A 104 7.43 10.20 16.82
N GLN A 105 7.58 10.67 18.06
CA GLN A 105 8.36 11.87 18.37
C GLN A 105 9.84 11.69 18.02
N ALA A 106 10.43 10.53 18.33
CA ALA A 106 11.81 10.23 17.94
C ALA A 106 11.99 10.22 16.42
N ALA A 107 11.02 9.70 15.66
CA ALA A 107 11.05 9.72 14.20
C ALA A 107 10.96 11.15 13.64
N LEU A 108 10.11 12.00 14.22
CA LEU A 108 9.97 13.42 13.88
C LEU A 108 11.25 14.21 14.13
N GLU A 109 11.88 14.03 15.29
CA GLU A 109 13.13 14.71 15.66
C GLU A 109 14.27 14.34 14.73
N LEU A 110 14.39 13.04 14.40
CA LEU A 110 15.37 12.59 13.42
C LEU A 110 15.10 13.24 12.06
N ALA A 111 13.84 13.35 11.64
CA ALA A 111 13.47 13.92 10.33
C ALA A 111 13.81 15.41 10.23
N ALA A 112 13.68 16.16 11.31
CA ALA A 112 14.08 17.57 11.36
C ALA A 112 15.61 17.78 11.34
N ALA A 113 16.40 16.75 11.63
CA ALA A 113 17.86 16.83 11.68
C ALA A 113 18.56 16.55 10.34
N ILE A 114 17.82 16.18 9.30
CA ILE A 114 18.31 15.87 7.93
C ILE A 114 17.94 17.02 6.98
#